data_AF-A0A068WKT2-F1
#
_entry.id   AF-A0A068WKT2-F1
#
_cell.length_a   1.000
_cell.length_b   1.000
_cell.length_c   1.000
_cell.angle_alpha   90.00
_cell.angle_beta   90.00
_cell.angle_gamma   90.00
#
_symmetry.space_group_name_H-M   'P 1'
#
loop_
_entity.id
_entity.type
_entity.pdbx_description
1 polymer ?
#
loop_
_entity_poly.entity_id
_entity_poly.type
_entity_poly.pdbx_seq_one_letter_code
_entity_poly.pdbx_strand_id
1 'polypeptide(L)'
;MQAKPGGSSLGRKVLKDFLYAAISIYLFQLEAYPSEAFKSAFVFGTPAKILRAQSVRRYAMKVLNSLQLSGDGQQELVLRYHQPESNDYCDVVFRFQCLLSHSECVPHHDSSNDIFTV
;
A
#
# COMPACT_ATOMS: atom_id res chain seq x y z
N MET A 1 -3.74 31.48 0.31
CA MET A 1 -2.73 30.45 -0.06
C MET A 1 -3.49 29.18 -0.42
N GLN A 2 -3.57 28.83 -1.71
CA GLN A 2 -4.22 27.58 -2.15
C GLN A 2 -3.26 26.41 -1.85
N ALA A 3 -3.75 25.40 -1.14
CA ALA A 3 -3.02 24.16 -0.91
C ALA A 3 -2.84 23.42 -2.24
N LYS A 4 -1.59 23.18 -2.64
CA LYS A 4 -1.27 22.33 -3.81
C LYS A 4 -1.81 20.91 -3.60
N PRO A 5 -2.28 20.21 -4.65
CA PRO A 5 -2.87 18.87 -4.57
C PRO A 5 -1.84 17.74 -4.34
N GLY A 6 -0.82 17.98 -3.49
CA GLY A 6 0.26 17.02 -3.19
C GLY A 6 -0.08 16.01 -2.09
N GLY A 7 -1.25 16.12 -1.44
CA GLY A 7 -1.63 15.27 -0.30
C GLY A 7 -1.88 13.80 -0.68
N SER A 8 -2.50 13.54 -1.84
CA SER A 8 -2.89 12.17 -2.23
C SER A 8 -1.69 11.31 -2.62
N SER A 9 -0.65 11.87 -3.23
CA SER A 9 0.55 11.11 -3.63
C SER A 9 1.45 10.78 -2.43
N LEU A 10 1.58 11.70 -1.48
CA LEU A 10 2.35 11.48 -0.26
C LEU A 10 1.68 10.43 0.63
N GLY A 11 0.36 10.51 0.83
CA GLY A 11 -0.38 9.52 1.62
C GLY A 11 -0.23 8.10 1.06
N ARG A 12 -0.37 7.95 -0.26
CA ARG A 12 -0.14 6.66 -0.95
C ARG A 12 1.28 6.14 -0.77
N LYS A 13 2.28 7.01 -0.83
CA LYS A 13 3.67 6.63 -0.59
C LYS A 13 3.88 6.15 0.85
N VAL A 14 3.39 6.91 1.84
CA VAL A 14 3.50 6.54 3.26
C VAL A 14 2.81 5.22 3.55
N LEU A 15 1.60 4.99 2.99
CA LEU A 15 0.91 3.71 3.13
C LEU A 15 1.72 2.54 2.55
N LYS A 16 2.31 2.71 1.36
CA LYS A 16 3.19 1.69 0.77
C LYS A 16 4.43 1.43 1.62
N ASP A 17 5.07 2.47 2.13
CA ASP A 17 6.24 2.34 3.01
C ASP A 17 5.88 1.62 4.32
N PHE A 18 4.71 1.91 4.89
CA PHE A 18 4.16 1.21 6.05
C PHE A 18 3.88 -0.26 5.77
N LEU A 19 3.13 -0.56 4.69
CA LEU A 19 2.80 -1.93 4.32
C LEU A 19 4.06 -2.76 4.03
N TYR A 20 5.06 -2.18 3.37
CA TYR A 20 6.34 -2.86 3.11
C TYR A 20 7.07 -3.23 4.41
N ALA A 21 7.12 -2.30 5.37
CA ALA A 21 7.73 -2.54 6.67
C ALA A 21 6.96 -3.63 7.45
N ALA A 22 5.63 -3.56 7.47
CA ALA A 22 4.79 -4.54 8.14
C ALA A 22 4.96 -5.95 7.53
N ILE A 23 4.91 -6.07 6.20
CA ILE A 23 5.18 -7.34 5.49
C ILE A 23 6.56 -7.88 5.89
N SER A 24 7.58 -7.04 5.92
CA SER A 24 8.94 -7.48 6.29
C SER A 24 9.00 -8.01 7.72
N ILE A 25 8.33 -7.35 8.67
CA ILE A 25 8.28 -7.77 10.08
C ILE A 25 7.56 -9.11 10.21
N TYR A 26 6.41 -9.29 9.57
CA TYR A 26 5.66 -10.56 9.63
C TYR A 26 6.43 -11.71 8.99
N LEU A 27 7.07 -11.49 7.83
CA LEU A 27 7.91 -12.52 7.21
C LEU A 27 9.09 -12.94 8.10
N PHE A 28 9.63 -12.02 8.91
CA PHE A 28 10.67 -12.33 9.89
C PHE A 28 10.10 -13.10 11.09
N GLN A 29 8.99 -12.64 11.67
CA GLN A 29 8.36 -13.26 12.84
C GLN A 29 7.80 -14.66 12.57
N LEU A 30 7.33 -14.91 11.34
CA LEU A 30 6.86 -16.21 10.90
C LEU A 30 8.00 -17.13 10.44
N GLU A 31 9.25 -16.68 10.54
CA GLU A 31 10.43 -17.42 10.09
C GLU A 31 10.33 -17.89 8.62
N ALA A 32 9.58 -17.15 7.80
CA ALA A 32 9.32 -17.50 6.40
C ALA A 32 10.59 -17.42 5.51
N TYR A 33 11.61 -16.71 5.99
CA TYR A 33 12.94 -16.64 5.37
C TYR A 33 14.03 -16.67 6.46
N PRO A 34 15.26 -17.12 6.12
CA PRO A 34 16.40 -17.05 7.03
C PRO A 34 16.71 -15.63 7.51
N SER A 35 17.30 -15.52 8.70
CA SER A 35 17.55 -14.23 9.36
C SER A 35 18.42 -13.27 8.53
N GLU A 36 19.30 -13.82 7.68
CA GLU A 36 20.24 -13.12 6.80
C GLU A 36 19.52 -12.44 5.63
N ALA A 37 18.29 -12.86 5.33
CA ALA A 37 17.43 -12.21 4.34
C ALA A 37 16.95 -10.83 4.82
N PHE A 38 17.18 -10.48 6.08
CA PHE A 38 16.74 -9.23 6.71
C PHE A 38 17.93 -8.40 7.19
N LYS A 39 17.68 -7.11 7.38
CA LYS A 39 18.59 -6.17 8.05
C LYS A 39 17.83 -5.37 9.10
N SER A 40 18.53 -4.95 10.14
CA SER A 40 17.97 -4.00 11.11
C SER A 40 17.95 -2.59 10.49
N ALA A 41 16.84 -1.88 10.64
CA ALA A 41 16.66 -0.49 10.22
C ALA A 41 15.68 0.22 11.16
N PHE A 42 15.65 1.56 11.11
CA PHE A 42 14.61 2.35 11.77
C PHE A 42 13.54 2.72 10.74
N VAL A 43 12.29 2.39 11.03
CA VAL A 43 11.12 2.73 10.21
C VAL A 43 10.13 3.46 11.10
N PHE A 44 9.73 4.67 10.73
CA PHE A 44 8.88 5.54 11.56
C PHE A 44 9.39 5.69 13.00
N GLY A 45 10.71 5.81 13.18
CA GLY A 45 11.35 5.94 14.49
C GLY A 45 11.46 4.63 15.30
N THR A 46 10.97 3.51 14.77
CA THR A 46 10.96 2.22 15.47
C THR A 46 11.97 1.25 14.84
N PRO A 47 12.80 0.54 15.64
CA PRO A 47 13.64 -0.53 15.13
C PRO A 47 12.81 -1.66 14.50
N ALA A 48 13.15 -2.08 13.30
CA ALA A 48 12.46 -3.14 12.57
C ALA A 48 13.42 -4.02 11.77
N LYS A 49 13.00 -5.26 11.52
CA LYS A 49 13.65 -6.18 10.59
C LYS A 49 13.06 -5.97 9.20
N ILE A 50 13.91 -5.55 8.26
CA ILE A 50 13.50 -5.19 6.90
C ILE A 50 14.15 -6.11 5.89
N LEU A 51 13.37 -6.57 4.91
CA LEU A 51 13.85 -7.41 3.81
C LEU A 51 15.06 -6.76 3.09
N ARG A 52 16.15 -7.50 3.03
CA ARG A 52 17.38 -7.19 2.29
C ARG A 52 17.49 -8.04 1.01
N ALA A 53 16.98 -9.27 1.02
CA ALA A 53 17.00 -10.16 -0.13
C ALA A 53 16.33 -9.51 -1.35
N GLN A 54 17.08 -9.31 -2.43
CA GLN A 54 16.64 -8.48 -3.56
C GLN A 54 15.44 -9.07 -4.30
N SER A 55 15.37 -10.40 -4.43
CA SER A 55 14.25 -11.11 -5.06
C SER A 55 12.95 -10.89 -4.30
N VAL A 56 12.96 -11.14 -2.99
CA VAL A 56 11.79 -10.98 -2.10
C VAL A 56 11.34 -9.53 -2.04
N ARG A 57 12.30 -8.59 -1.89
CA ARG A 57 12.02 -7.16 -1.93
C ARG A 57 11.35 -6.73 -3.23
N ARG A 58 11.85 -7.18 -4.38
CA ARG A 58 11.29 -6.85 -5.70
C ARG A 58 9.86 -7.37 -5.82
N TYR A 59 9.61 -8.60 -5.33
CA TYR A 59 8.27 -9.18 -5.33
C TYR A 59 7.29 -8.39 -4.45
N ALA A 60 7.66 -8.12 -3.19
CA ALA A 60 6.83 -7.33 -2.27
C ALA A 60 6.50 -5.95 -2.86
N MET A 61 7.49 -5.25 -3.42
CA MET A 61 7.25 -3.95 -4.07
C MET A 61 6.34 -4.06 -5.30
N LYS A 62 6.42 -5.15 -6.08
CA LYS A 62 5.51 -5.37 -7.22
C LYS A 62 4.07 -5.51 -6.75
N VAL A 63 3.82 -6.27 -5.68
CA VAL A 63 2.49 -6.43 -5.07
C VAL A 63 1.96 -5.09 -4.55
N LEU A 64 2.79 -4.33 -3.81
CA LEU A 64 2.39 -3.02 -3.30
C LEU A 64 2.12 -2.01 -4.42
N ASN A 65 2.83 -2.12 -5.54
CA ASN A 65 2.61 -1.27 -6.70
C ASN A 65 1.37 -1.62 -7.51
N SER A 66 0.87 -2.85 -7.43
CA SER A 66 -0.41 -3.23 -8.04
C SER A 66 -1.64 -2.83 -7.23
N LEU A 67 -1.47 -2.33 -6.00
CA LEU A 67 -2.59 -1.82 -5.20
C LEU A 67 -3.21 -0.58 -5.86
N GLN A 68 -4.54 -0.59 -6.01
CA GLN A 68 -5.31 0.51 -6.60
C GLN A 68 -5.59 1.61 -5.56
N LEU A 69 -4.53 2.17 -4.96
CA LEU A 69 -4.65 3.15 -3.88
C LEU A 69 -5.22 4.51 -4.31
N SER A 70 -5.53 4.69 -5.59
CA SER A 70 -6.22 5.86 -6.14
C SER A 70 -7.75 5.69 -6.17
N GLY A 71 -8.28 4.49 -5.93
CA GLY A 71 -9.73 4.30 -5.80
C GLY A 71 -10.23 4.78 -4.44
N ASP A 72 -11.43 5.36 -4.40
CA ASP A 72 -12.13 5.60 -3.14
C ASP A 72 -12.67 4.29 -2.58
N GLY A 73 -12.64 4.14 -1.26
CA GLY A 73 -13.26 3.00 -0.58
C GLY A 73 -12.33 2.21 0.32
N GLN A 74 -12.92 1.20 0.96
CA GLN A 74 -12.21 0.27 1.82
C GLN A 74 -11.47 -0.76 0.97
N GLN A 75 -10.18 -0.95 1.27
CA GLN A 75 -9.32 -1.92 0.63
C GLN A 75 -8.65 -2.80 1.67
N GLU A 76 -8.33 -4.03 1.26
CA GLU A 76 -7.69 -5.02 2.14
C GLU A 76 -6.51 -5.68 1.42
N LEU A 77 -5.40 -5.84 2.15
CA LEU A 77 -4.29 -6.70 1.75
C LEU A 77 -4.23 -7.89 2.70
N VAL A 78 -4.33 -9.09 2.16
CA VAL A 78 -4.27 -10.35 2.92
C VAL A 78 -2.96 -11.06 2.63
N LEU A 79 -2.17 -11.30 3.69
CA LEU A 79 -1.02 -12.21 3.64
C LEU A 79 -1.46 -13.53 4.24
N ARG A 80 -1.47 -14.58 3.42
CA ARG A 80 -1.75 -15.95 3.87
C ARG A 80 -0.45 -16.72 3.98
N TYR A 81 -0.14 -17.18 5.18
CA TYR A 81 0.97 -18.08 5.45
C TYR A 81 0.44 -19.50 5.61
N HIS A 82 1.03 -20.45 4.89
CA HIS A 82 0.70 -21.87 4.97
C HIS A 82 1.84 -22.61 5.64
N GLN A 83 1.56 -23.30 6.75
CA GLN A 83 2.54 -24.13 7.43
C GLN A 83 2.48 -25.56 6.87
N PRO A 84 3.48 -26.00 6.10
CA PRO A 84 3.40 -27.28 5.37
C PRO A 84 3.26 -28.49 6.29
N GLU A 85 3.81 -28.39 7.50
CA GLU A 85 3.88 -29.50 8.46
C GLU A 85 2.56 -29.77 9.18
N SER A 86 1.74 -28.74 9.39
CA SER A 86 0.47 -28.86 10.12
C SER A 86 -0.77 -28.75 9.23
N ASN A 87 -0.61 -28.39 7.95
CA ASN A 87 -1.71 -28.05 7.04
C ASN A 87 -2.58 -26.88 7.56
N ASP A 88 -2.04 -26.09 8.49
CA ASP A 88 -2.67 -24.89 9.03
C ASP A 88 -2.31 -23.66 8.20
N TYR A 89 -3.16 -22.64 8.32
CA TYR A 89 -2.95 -21.34 7.72
C TYR A 89 -3.09 -20.21 8.75
N CYS A 90 -2.30 -19.17 8.56
CA CYS A 90 -2.39 -17.93 9.31
C CYS A 90 -2.61 -16.77 8.33
N ASP A 91 -3.68 -16.01 8.54
CA ASP A 91 -4.02 -14.86 7.73
C ASP A 91 -3.70 -13.56 8.49
N VAL A 92 -2.87 -12.70 7.90
CA VAL A 92 -2.64 -11.34 8.36
C VAL A 92 -3.36 -10.38 7.42
N VAL A 93 -4.32 -9.63 7.94
CA VAL A 93 -5.18 -8.74 7.15
C VAL A 93 -4.90 -7.28 7.48
N PHE A 94 -4.48 -6.52 6.47
CA PHE A 94 -4.36 -5.06 6.55
C PHE A 94 -5.57 -4.41 5.91
N ARG A 95 -6.43 -3.79 6.73
CA ARG A 95 -7.59 -3.03 6.27
C ARG A 95 -7.27 -1.54 6.28
N PHE A 96 -7.56 -0.85 5.19
CA PHE A 96 -7.34 0.58 5.09
C PHE A 96 -8.39 1.25 4.20
N GLN A 97 -8.74 2.48 4.54
CA GLN A 97 -9.63 3.31 3.73
C GLN A 97 -8.78 4.19 2.82
N CYS A 98 -9.01 4.11 1.51
CA CYS A 98 -8.52 5.09 0.56
C CYS A 98 -9.58 6.18 0.40
N LEU A 99 -9.16 7.44 0.48
CA LEU A 99 -10.03 8.61 0.33
C LEU A 99 -9.61 9.34 -0.95
N LEU A 100 -10.55 9.53 -1.87
CA LEU A 100 -10.33 10.47 -2.97
C LEU A 100 -10.27 11.89 -2.40
N SER A 101 -9.16 12.59 -2.65
CA SER A 101 -9.11 14.02 -2.35
C SER A 101 -10.06 14.75 -3.29
N HIS A 102 -10.98 15.57 -2.75
CA HIS A 102 -12.00 16.33 -3.47
C HIS A 102 -11.51 17.17 -4.68
N SER A 103 -10.20 17.34 -4.87
CA SER A 103 -9.61 17.94 -6.07
C SER A 103 -9.71 17.08 -7.35
N GLU A 104 -10.10 15.81 -7.26
CA GLU A 104 -10.23 14.90 -8.41
C GLU A 104 -11.71 14.71 -8.86
N CYS A 105 -12.65 15.38 -8.20
CA CYS A 105 -14.09 15.30 -8.46
C CYS A 105 -14.63 16.52 -9.23
N VAL A 106 -13.94 16.99 -10.27
CA VAL A 106 -14.54 17.96 -11.20
C VAL A 106 -15.12 17.17 -12.37
N PRO A 107 -16.45 16.99 -12.48
CA PRO A 107 -17.03 16.61 -13.76
C PRO A 107 -16.69 17.72 -14.75
N HIS A 108 -16.11 17.37 -15.89
CA HIS A 108 -16.03 18.28 -17.03
C HIS A 108 -17.46 18.70 -17.36
N HIS A 109 -17.83 19.90 -16.95
CA HIS A 109 -19.04 20.54 -17.42
C HIS A 109 -18.75 20.89 -18.88
N ASP A 110 -19.22 20.05 -19.81
CA ASP A 110 -19.32 20.43 -21.22
C ASP A 110 -20.32 21.59 -21.30
N SER A 111 -19.83 22.80 -21.14
CA SER A 111 -20.51 24.00 -21.61
C SER A 111 -20.32 24.07 -23.13
N SER A 112 -21.03 23.20 -23.86
CA SER A 112 -21.36 23.49 -25.26
C SER A 112 -22.56 24.42 -25.26
N ASN A 113 -22.29 25.65 -25.68
CA ASN A 113 -23.28 26.63 -26.08
C ASN A 113 -24.08 26.08 -27.26
N ASP A 114 -25.35 25.76 -27.06
CA ASP A 114 -26.34 25.80 -28.14
C ASP A 114 -27.39 26.84 -27.78
N ILE A 115 -27.12 28.08 -28.22
CA ILE A 115 -28.11 29.12 -28.37
C ILE A 115 -28.96 28.74 -29.58
N PHE A 116 -30.14 28.16 -29.34
CA PHE A 116 -31.21 28.18 -30.34
C PHE A 116 -32.03 29.46 -30.14
N THR A 117 -31.76 30.46 -30.97
CA THR A 117 -32.72 31.54 -31.28
C THR A 117 -33.89 30.97 -32.08
N VAL A 118 -35.09 31.45 -31.71
CA VAL A 118 -36.44 31.15 -32.21
C VAL A 118 -36.58 31.34 -33.72
#